data_AF-A0A0S8KYV1-F1
#
_entry.id   AF-A0A0S8KYV1-F1
#
_cell.length_a   1.000
_cell.length_b   1.000
_cell.length_c   1.000
_cell.angle_alpha   90.00
_cell.angle_beta   90.00
_cell.angle_gamma   90.00
#
_symmetry.space_group_name_H-M   'P 1'
#
loop_
_entity.id
_entity.type
_entity.pdbx_description
1 polymer ?
#
loop_
_entity_poly.entity_id
_entity_poly.type
_entity_poly.pdbx_seq_one_letter_code
_entity_poly.pdbx_strand_id
1 'polypeptide(L)' 'MVVALGAWFVLREVRRYRERRDRESETKRFAQMVACDHCGMHIPESQAIRVDKRAYCSEAHRRAAENG' A
#
# COMPACT_ATOMS: atom_id res chain seq x y z
N MET A 1 8.83 35.20 -21.45
CA MET A 1 9.74 34.04 -21.39
C MET A 1 10.20 33.70 -19.97
N VAL A 2 10.72 34.65 -19.19
CA VAL A 2 11.23 34.39 -17.81
C VAL A 2 10.19 33.75 -16.89
N VAL A 3 8.94 34.21 -16.94
CA VAL A 3 7.84 33.65 -16.14
C VAL A 3 7.53 32.20 -16.54
N ALA A 4 7.54 31.89 -17.84
CA ALA A 4 7.30 30.54 -18.34
C ALA A 4 8.46 29.59 -17.96
N LEU A 5 9.71 30.07 -18.04
CA LEU A 5 10.89 29.31 -17.62
C LEU A 5 10.93 29.09 -16.11
N GLY A 6 10.58 30.11 -15.32
CA GLY A 6 10.46 30.01 -13.86
C GLY A 6 9.37 29.03 -13.45
N ALA A 7 8.17 29.16 -14.02
CA ALA A 7 7.07 28.24 -13.76
C ALA A 7 7.41 26.80 -14.17
N TRP A 8 8.05 26.62 -15.32
CA TRP A 8 8.50 25.29 -15.78
C TRP A 8 9.56 24.69 -14.85
N PHE A 9 10.53 25.49 -14.41
CA PHE A 9 11.60 25.03 -13.51
C PHE A 9 11.04 24.62 -12.14
N VAL A 10 10.14 25.42 -11.57
CA VAL A 10 9.45 25.11 -10.32
C VAL A 10 8.60 23.85 -10.46
N LEU A 11 7.79 23.74 -11.53
CA LEU A 11 6.99 22.54 -11.77
C LEU A 11 7.85 21.30 -11.99
N ARG A 12 9.01 21.43 -12.64
CA ARG A 12 9.96 20.33 -12.87
C ARG A 12 10.52 19.81 -11.54
N GLU A 13 10.96 20.69 -10.65
CA GLU A 13 11.50 20.24 -9.36
C GLU A 13 10.42 19.76 -8.40
N VAL A 14 9.22 20.34 -8.42
CA VAL A 14 8.08 19.84 -7.63
C VAL A 14 7.69 18.43 -8.08
N ARG A 15 7.65 18.16 -9.39
CA ARG A 15 7.38 16.80 -9.92
C ARG A 15 8.43 15.81 -9.43
N ARG A 16 9.71 16.17 -9.55
CA ARG A 16 10.84 15.33 -9.14
C ARG A 16 10.87 15.05 -7.63
N TYR A 17 10.49 16.04 -6.82
CA TYR A 17 10.34 15.89 -5.38
C TYR A 17 9.17 14.97 -5.02
N ARG A 18 8.02 15.12 -5.71
CA ARG A 18 6.84 14.26 -5.51
C ARG A 18 7.14 12.80 -5.82
N GLU A 19 7.83 12.49 -6.92
CA GLU A 19 8.22 11.11 -7.27
C GLU A 19 9.13 10.47 -6.20
N ARG A 20 10.10 11.22 -5.66
CA ARG A 20 10.94 10.72 -4.55
C ARG A 20 10.10 10.47 -3.30
N ARG A 21 9.15 11.35 -3.02
CA ARG A 21 8.29 11.23 -1.84
C ARG A 21 7.31 10.06 -1.95
N ASP A 22 6.79 9.79 -3.15
CA ASP A 22 5.95 8.61 -3.43
C ASP A 22 6.74 7.33 -3.17
N ARG A 23 7.98 7.25 -3.68
CA ARG A 23 8.87 6.10 -3.49
C ARG A 23 9.30 5.88 -2.04
N GLU A 24 9.54 6.98 -1.31
CA GLU A 24 9.79 6.92 0.13
C GLU A 24 8.53 6.53 0.91
N SER A 25 7.34 6.97 0.48
CA SER A 25 6.07 6.57 1.09
C SER A 25 5.72 5.11 0.80
N GLU A 26 6.15 4.57 -0.34
CA GLU A 26 6.10 3.14 -0.65
C GLU A 26 7.04 2.35 0.26
N THR A 27 8.25 2.86 0.51
CA THR A 27 9.23 2.25 1.42
C THR A 27 8.83 2.36 2.90
N LYS A 28 8.13 3.43 3.27
CA LYS A 28 7.74 3.75 4.65
C LYS A 28 6.26 3.49 4.94
N ARG A 29 5.52 2.88 4.01
CA ARG A 29 4.24 2.26 4.31
C ARG A 29 4.55 1.08 5.23
N PHE A 30 4.56 1.35 6.53
CA PHE A 30 4.27 0.36 7.55
C PHE A 30 2.93 -0.24 7.14
N ALA A 31 2.99 -1.32 6.37
CA ALA A 31 1.79 -2.01 5.92
C ALA A 31 1.05 -2.41 7.21
N GLN A 32 -0.22 -2.02 7.31
CA GLN A 32 -1.02 -2.33 8.48
C GLN A 32 -0.98 -3.84 8.68
N MET A 33 -0.35 -4.29 9.76
CA MET A 33 -0.23 -5.72 10.02
C MET A 33 -1.59 -6.21 10.50
N VAL A 34 -2.13 -7.21 9.82
CA VAL A 34 -3.40 -7.86 10.18
C VAL A 34 -3.14 -9.32 10.50
N ALA A 35 -3.86 -9.84 11.49
CA ALA A 35 -3.80 -11.25 11.82
C ALA A 35 -4.75 -12.03 10.91
N CYS A 36 -4.29 -13.17 10.39
CA CYS A 36 -5.15 -14.08 9.66
C CYS A 36 -6.19 -14.71 10.61
N ASP A 37 -7.46 -14.66 10.24
CA ASP A 37 -8.57 -15.16 11.07
C ASP A 37 -8.54 -16.70 11.22
N HIS A 38 -7.97 -17.41 10.25
CA HIS A 38 -7.88 -18.88 10.24
C HIS A 38 -6.65 -19.42 10.99
N CYS A 39 -5.47 -18.81 10.84
CA CYS A 39 -4.21 -19.33 11.41
C CYS A 39 -3.51 -18.40 12.41
N GLY A 40 -3.98 -17.17 12.59
CA GLY A 40 -3.37 -16.18 13.51
C GLY A 40 -2.07 -15.55 13.01
N MET A 41 -1.61 -15.85 11.80
CA MET A 41 -0.37 -15.29 11.25
C MET A 41 -0.51 -13.78 10.98
N HIS A 42 0.44 -12.99 11.47
CA HIS A 42 0.52 -11.57 11.16
C HIS A 42 1.14 -11.35 9.79
N ILE A 43 0.35 -10.76 8.89
CA ILE A 43 0.78 -10.42 7.54
C ILE A 43 0.46 -8.96 7.23
N PRO A 44 1.20 -8.33 6.31
CA PRO A 44 0.88 -6.98 5.87
C PRO A 44 -0.48 -6.96 5.14
N GLU A 45 -1.31 -5.94 5.42
CA GLU A 45 -2.62 -5.72 4.79
C GLU A 45 -2.55 -5.79 3.26
N SER A 46 -1.46 -5.32 2.65
CA SER A 46 -1.25 -5.38 1.20
C SER A 46 -1.18 -6.79 0.63
N GLN A 47 -0.81 -7.78 1.44
CA GLN A 47 -0.81 -9.21 1.08
C GLN A 47 -2.01 -9.96 1.64
N ALA A 48 -2.81 -9.34 2.49
CA ALA A 48 -3.97 -9.96 3.12
C ALA A 48 -5.18 -9.95 2.18
N ILE A 49 -5.81 -11.11 2.03
CA ILE A 49 -7.10 -11.22 1.36
C ILE A 49 -8.17 -10.82 2.38
N ARG A 50 -8.71 -9.61 2.24
CA ARG A 50 -9.84 -9.15 3.06
C ARG A 50 -11.16 -9.59 2.46
N VAL A 51 -11.95 -10.28 3.25
CA VAL A 51 -13.34 -10.61 2.94
C VAL A 51 -14.20 -10.21 4.12
N ASP A 52 -15.17 -9.33 3.85
CA ASP A 52 -15.97 -8.65 4.86
C ASP A 52 -15.12 -7.98 5.95
N LYS A 53 -15.08 -8.60 7.14
CA LYS A 53 -14.34 -8.12 8.32
C LYS A 53 -13.16 -9.03 8.70
N ARG A 54 -12.85 -10.03 7.89
CA ARG A 54 -11.81 -11.03 8.15
C ARG A 54 -10.66 -10.88 7.17
N ALA A 55 -9.45 -11.10 7.67
CA ALA A 55 -8.24 -11.10 6.86
C ALA A 55 -7.69 -12.53 6.75
N TYR A 56 -7.24 -12.91 5.56
CA TYR A 56 -6.66 -14.23 5.31
C TYR A 56 -5.31 -14.11 4.62
N CYS A 57 -4.36 -14.97 4.99
CA CYS A 57 -3.04 -14.98 4.36
C CYS A 57 -2.99 -15.70 3.02
N SER A 58 -4.04 -16.45 2.65
CA SER A 58 -4.14 -17.15 1.37
C SER A 58 -5.60 -17.42 1.02
N GLU A 59 -5.87 -17.66 -0.27
CA GLU A 59 -7.21 -18.08 -0.72
C GLU A 59 -7.64 -19.40 -0.07
N ALA A 60 -6.69 -20.31 0.20
CA ALA A 60 -6.97 -21.57 0.85
C ALA A 60 -7.57 -21.34 2.25
N HIS A 61 -7.02 -20.39 3.01
CA HIS A 61 -7.54 -20.03 4.35
C HIS A 61 -8.87 -19.29 4.28
N ARG A 62 -9.07 -18.43 3.27
CA ARG A 62 -10.39 -17.81 3.03
C ARG A 62 -11.44 -18.91 2.82
N ARG A 63 -11.19 -19.82 1.87
CA ARG A 63 -12.13 -20.90 1.55
C ARG A 63 -12.34 -21.83 2.74
N ALA A 64 -11.29 -22.17 3.48
CA ALA A 64 -11.42 -22.98 4.69
C ALA A 64 -12.34 -22.33 5.75
N ALA A 65 -12.31 -21.00 5.86
CA ALA A 65 -13.21 -20.26 6.76
C ALA A 65 -14.65 -20.11 6.24
N GLU A 66 -14.88 -20.21 4.92
CA GLU A 66 -16.22 -20.20 4.30
C GLU A 66 -16.89 -21.57 4.28
N ASN A 67 -16.12 -22.66 4.37
CA ASN A 67 -16.60 -24.05 4.30
C ASN A 67 -16.77 -24.71 5.68
N GLY A 68 -16.66 -23.95 6.78
CA GLY A 68 -16.88 -24.41 8.16
C GLY A 68 -18.11 -23.76 8.77
#